data_AF-A0A5J4NGR8-F1
#
_entry.id   AF-A0A5J4NGR8-F1
#
_cell.length_a   1.000
_cell.length_b   1.000
_cell.length_c   1.000
_cell.angle_alpha   90.00
_cell.angle_beta   90.00
_cell.angle_gamma   90.00
#
_symmetry.space_group_name_H-M   'P 1'
#
loop_
_entity.id
_entity.type
_entity.pdbx_description
1 polymer ?
#
loop_
_entity_poly.entity_id
_entity_poly.type
_entity_poly.pdbx_seq_one_letter_code
_entity_poly.pdbx_strand_id
1 'polypeptide(L)'
;VAQENLQMLMRVVTNDFCIPDFQQFTSVIEELFHLCQDNESGKLASYIPQLERVDPKLWGLSVCTVDGQRIAFGDSTINFTLQSSSKPLTYALALTELGPEVVHQYVGYEPSGVAFNQISLNPQKRPHNPLINPGALAICSILQPHLSPPDRFRYVERKFSQMAGGQTLGFNNAVFLSERATADRNFAIAYYMKENRCFPEQTNLRELVDFYLQICSIEGNCDAVAVMAGTLANGGINPLTGARLVNAAAARDTLSVMHSCGMYDYSGQFAFKVGLPCKSGVSGVILVVVPDLMGLALFSPLIDRHGNSVRGVQFCQELVQRFIFHHYESQLHTDKKLDPRKPRDAHRFDAIASLLFAAENNDLATLRSRSYISGVDFSALDYDGRTGLHVAASSGALDAVKFFIEVGGVNPNPVDRWGHTPLSEAIHFNHTDVIEYLEQ
;
A
#
# COMPACT_ATOMS: atom_id res chain seq x y z
N VAL A 1 -5.62 31.78 10.70
CA VAL A 1 -5.29 30.38 10.33
C VAL A 1 -3.78 30.28 10.32
N ALA A 2 -3.16 29.40 11.12
CA ALA A 2 -1.70 29.22 11.09
C ALA A 2 -1.25 28.87 9.66
N GLN A 3 -0.05 29.28 9.26
CA GLN A 3 0.45 29.15 7.89
C GLN A 3 0.45 27.68 7.39
N GLU A 4 0.62 26.71 8.29
CA GLU A 4 0.52 25.27 8.00
C GLU A 4 -0.89 24.81 7.62
N ASN A 5 -1.92 25.36 8.27
CA ASN A 5 -3.31 25.04 7.92
C ASN A 5 -3.70 25.63 6.56
N LEU A 6 -3.02 26.68 6.08
CA LEU A 6 -3.27 27.25 4.76
C LEU A 6 -2.82 26.28 3.65
N GLN A 7 -1.69 25.58 3.81
CA GLN A 7 -1.24 24.59 2.82
C GLN A 7 -2.24 23.44 2.70
N MET A 8 -2.70 22.87 3.83
CA MET A 8 -3.70 21.81 3.82
C MET A 8 -5.03 22.28 3.21
N LEU A 9 -5.48 23.49 3.57
CA LEU A 9 -6.69 24.08 2.97
C LEU A 9 -6.54 24.31 1.46
N MET A 10 -5.37 24.75 0.99
CA MET A 10 -5.11 24.88 -0.44
C MET A 10 -5.23 23.54 -1.15
N ARG A 11 -4.65 22.46 -0.59
CA ARG A 11 -4.77 21.11 -1.16
C ARG A 11 -6.22 20.63 -1.24
N VAL A 12 -7.02 20.93 -0.21
CA VAL A 12 -8.47 20.65 -0.24
C VAL A 12 -9.16 21.41 -1.37
N VAL A 13 -8.88 22.72 -1.52
CA VAL A 13 -9.53 23.58 -2.53
C VAL A 13 -9.10 23.21 -3.95
N THR A 14 -7.83 22.85 -4.15
CA THR A 14 -7.29 22.47 -5.47
C THR A 14 -7.50 21.00 -5.80
N ASN A 15 -8.07 20.22 -4.88
CA ASN A 15 -8.15 18.76 -4.96
C ASN A 15 -6.78 18.09 -5.21
N ASP A 16 -5.72 18.67 -4.62
CA ASP A 16 -4.33 18.21 -4.77
C ASP A 16 -3.98 17.17 -3.70
N PHE A 17 -4.69 16.05 -3.78
CA PHE A 17 -4.47 14.85 -2.97
C PHE A 17 -3.95 13.71 -3.82
N CYS A 18 -3.18 12.81 -3.22
CA CYS A 18 -2.71 11.58 -3.84
C CYS A 18 -3.84 10.68 -4.36
N ILE A 19 -5.07 10.85 -3.83
CA ILE A 19 -6.30 10.30 -4.38
C ILE A 19 -7.32 11.45 -4.56
N PRO A 20 -7.42 12.04 -5.77
CA PRO A 20 -8.32 13.16 -6.03
C PRO A 20 -9.81 12.80 -5.94
N ASP A 21 -10.23 11.65 -6.49
CA ASP A 21 -11.61 11.16 -6.37
C ASP A 21 -11.73 10.15 -5.23
N PHE A 22 -11.67 10.68 -4.01
CA PHE A 22 -11.69 9.86 -2.81
C PHE A 22 -13.04 9.16 -2.59
N GLN A 23 -14.14 9.74 -3.07
CA GLN A 23 -15.47 9.15 -2.92
C GLN A 23 -15.64 7.91 -3.81
N GLN A 24 -15.19 7.98 -5.07
CA GLN A 24 -15.19 6.80 -5.94
C GLN A 24 -14.26 5.73 -5.40
N PHE A 25 -13.05 6.11 -4.98
CA PHE A 25 -12.12 5.17 -4.35
C PHE A 25 -12.75 4.46 -3.15
N THR A 26 -13.40 5.22 -2.25
CA THR A 26 -14.11 4.70 -1.08
C THR A 26 -15.18 3.68 -1.47
N SER A 27 -15.99 3.99 -2.49
CA SER A 27 -17.07 3.11 -2.96
C SER A 27 -16.52 1.76 -3.43
N VAL A 28 -15.39 1.77 -4.15
CA VAL A 28 -14.74 0.52 -4.60
C VAL A 28 -14.15 -0.26 -3.42
N ILE A 29 -13.55 0.42 -2.42
CA ILE A 29 -13.06 -0.26 -1.21
C ILE A 29 -14.21 -0.88 -0.41
N GLU A 30 -15.36 -0.21 -0.34
CA GLU A 30 -16.58 -0.73 0.31
C GLU A 30 -17.11 -1.99 -0.39
N GLU A 31 -17.17 -1.99 -1.74
CA GLU A 31 -17.51 -3.18 -2.54
C GLU A 31 -16.59 -4.37 -2.18
N LEU A 32 -15.28 -4.14 -2.13
CA LEU A 32 -14.28 -5.16 -1.79
C LEU A 32 -14.43 -5.64 -0.34
N PHE A 33 -14.75 -4.73 0.58
CA PHE A 33 -14.98 -5.05 1.99
C PHE A 33 -16.15 -6.03 2.15
N HIS A 34 -17.28 -5.75 1.48
CA HIS A 34 -18.46 -6.60 1.51
C HIS A 34 -18.24 -7.94 0.80
N LEU A 35 -17.51 -7.96 -0.32
CA LEU A 35 -17.16 -9.19 -1.04
C LEU A 35 -16.41 -10.20 -0.15
N CYS A 36 -15.56 -9.71 0.76
CA CYS A 36 -14.76 -10.56 1.65
C CYS A 36 -15.49 -10.95 2.94
N GLN A 37 -16.61 -10.29 3.25
CA GLN A 37 -17.31 -10.44 4.54
C GLN A 37 -17.83 -11.87 4.75
N ASP A 38 -18.31 -12.52 3.69
CA ASP A 38 -18.91 -13.85 3.78
C ASP A 38 -17.88 -15.00 3.88
N ASN A 39 -16.59 -14.70 3.77
CA ASN A 39 -15.56 -15.73 3.92
C ASN A 39 -15.31 -16.05 5.39
N GLU A 40 -15.97 -17.09 5.88
CA GLU A 40 -15.83 -17.63 7.24
C GLU A 40 -14.86 -18.82 7.32
N SER A 41 -14.02 -19.03 6.30
CA SER A 41 -13.02 -20.10 6.35
C SER A 41 -11.87 -19.75 7.32
N GLY A 42 -11.09 -20.75 7.71
CA GLY A 42 -10.01 -20.60 8.69
C GLY A 42 -10.43 -21.01 10.10
N LYS A 43 -9.58 -20.69 11.09
CA LYS A 43 -9.79 -21.01 12.50
C LYS A 43 -9.25 -19.89 13.38
N LEU A 44 -9.80 -19.75 14.58
CA LEU A 44 -9.22 -18.87 15.60
C LEU A 44 -7.86 -19.42 16.07
N ALA A 45 -6.96 -18.52 16.44
CA ALA A 45 -5.75 -18.90 17.16
C ALA A 45 -6.14 -19.41 18.56
N SER A 46 -5.83 -20.67 18.86
CA SER A 46 -6.31 -21.36 20.07
C SER A 46 -5.21 -21.74 21.07
N TYR A 47 -3.98 -21.25 20.87
CA TYR A 47 -2.85 -21.60 21.75
C TYR A 47 -2.85 -20.79 23.05
N ILE A 48 -3.59 -19.68 23.11
CA ILE A 48 -3.92 -18.95 24.35
C ILE A 48 -5.44 -18.65 24.42
N PRO A 49 -6.05 -18.67 25.63
CA PRO A 49 -7.49 -18.48 25.78
C PRO A 49 -8.02 -17.13 25.27
N GLN A 50 -7.19 -16.07 25.31
CA GLN A 50 -7.60 -14.72 24.94
C GLN A 50 -7.86 -14.60 23.44
N LEU A 51 -7.10 -15.30 22.61
CA LEU A 51 -7.30 -15.31 21.15
C LEU A 51 -8.41 -16.28 20.73
N GLU A 52 -8.61 -17.37 21.47
CA GLU A 52 -9.65 -18.35 21.20
C GLU A 52 -11.07 -17.82 21.49
N ARG A 53 -11.19 -16.84 22.40
CA ARG A 53 -12.47 -16.25 22.83
C ARG A 53 -12.93 -15.07 21.98
N VAL A 54 -12.12 -14.62 21.02
CA VAL A 54 -12.48 -13.50 20.14
C VAL A 54 -13.65 -13.93 19.26
N ASP A 55 -14.60 -13.03 19.02
CA ASP A 55 -15.72 -13.30 18.11
C ASP A 55 -15.16 -13.54 16.68
N PRO A 56 -15.36 -14.74 16.09
CA PRO A 56 -14.84 -15.06 14.76
C PRO A 56 -15.48 -14.23 13.65
N LYS A 57 -16.61 -13.57 13.90
CA LYS A 57 -17.32 -12.77 12.90
C LYS A 57 -16.71 -11.40 12.67
N LEU A 58 -15.86 -10.91 13.58
CA LEU A 58 -15.29 -9.57 13.49
C LEU A 58 -14.59 -9.35 12.15
N TRP A 59 -14.92 -8.24 11.49
CA TRP A 59 -14.31 -7.81 10.24
C TRP A 59 -14.19 -6.29 10.22
N GLY A 60 -12.96 -5.81 10.37
CA GLY A 60 -12.62 -4.39 10.37
C GLY A 60 -11.62 -4.04 9.28
N LEU A 61 -11.81 -2.86 8.67
CA LEU A 61 -10.88 -2.29 7.71
C LEU A 61 -10.70 -0.79 7.99
N SER A 62 -9.48 -0.30 7.87
CA SER A 62 -9.21 1.14 7.84
C SER A 62 -8.12 1.47 6.82
N VAL A 63 -8.24 2.63 6.19
CA VAL A 63 -7.29 3.20 5.22
C VAL A 63 -6.89 4.59 5.68
N CYS A 64 -5.60 4.89 5.56
CA CYS A 64 -5.05 6.24 5.73
C CYS A 64 -4.10 6.55 4.57
N THR A 65 -4.42 7.55 3.76
CA THR A 65 -3.53 8.01 2.69
C THR A 65 -2.34 8.78 3.25
N VAL A 66 -1.29 8.96 2.45
CA VAL A 66 -0.11 9.76 2.81
C VAL A 66 -0.45 11.24 3.06
N ASP A 67 -1.60 11.69 2.58
CA ASP A 67 -2.14 13.04 2.79
C ASP A 67 -3.18 13.14 3.91
N GLY A 68 -3.44 12.04 4.61
CA GLY A 68 -4.35 12.01 5.75
C GLY A 68 -5.83 11.86 5.39
N GLN A 69 -6.18 11.54 4.13
CA GLN A 69 -7.54 11.09 3.80
C GLN A 69 -7.76 9.72 4.44
N ARG A 70 -8.92 9.49 5.07
CA ARG A 70 -9.19 8.26 5.83
C ARG A 70 -10.59 7.74 5.59
N ILE A 71 -10.72 6.42 5.60
CA ILE A 71 -11.99 5.68 5.61
C ILE A 71 -11.86 4.45 6.48
N ALA A 72 -12.97 4.01 7.05
CA ALA A 72 -13.02 2.82 7.87
C ALA A 72 -14.37 2.11 7.70
N PHE A 73 -14.37 0.78 7.77
CA PHE A 73 -15.55 -0.07 7.60
C PHE A 73 -15.58 -1.17 8.67
N GLY A 74 -16.80 -1.59 9.02
CA GLY A 74 -17.05 -2.69 9.95
C GLY A 74 -16.52 -2.44 11.37
N ASP A 75 -15.92 -3.47 11.95
CA ASP A 75 -15.41 -3.49 13.33
C ASP A 75 -14.06 -2.77 13.48
N SER A 76 -13.81 -1.72 12.69
CA SER A 76 -12.53 -1.01 12.60
C SER A 76 -12.05 -0.37 13.90
N THR A 77 -12.98 -0.08 14.81
CA THR A 77 -12.71 0.57 16.11
C THR A 77 -12.45 -0.41 17.24
N ILE A 78 -12.66 -1.72 17.02
CA ILE A 78 -12.37 -2.77 18.01
C ILE A 78 -10.86 -2.88 18.20
N ASN A 79 -10.44 -2.86 19.46
CA ASN A 79 -9.05 -3.06 19.82
C ASN A 79 -8.67 -4.53 19.73
N PHE A 80 -7.46 -4.77 19.22
CA PHE A 80 -6.82 -6.07 19.17
C PHE A 80 -5.33 -5.91 19.49
N THR A 81 -4.70 -6.99 19.97
CA THR A 81 -3.24 -7.00 20.14
C THR A 81 -2.53 -6.99 18.79
N LEU A 82 -1.49 -6.17 18.63
CA LEU A 82 -0.70 -6.06 17.38
C LEU A 82 0.02 -7.38 17.03
N GLN A 83 0.42 -8.16 18.03
CA GLN A 83 1.10 -9.43 17.82
C GLN A 83 2.33 -9.26 16.91
N SER A 84 2.46 -10.06 15.86
CA SER A 84 3.61 -9.99 14.94
C SER A 84 3.58 -8.78 14.01
N SER A 85 2.49 -8.00 13.93
CA SER A 85 2.45 -6.78 13.12
C SER A 85 3.27 -5.64 13.73
N SER A 86 3.69 -5.75 15.00
CA SER A 86 4.60 -4.81 15.64
C SER A 86 6.06 -4.93 15.19
N LYS A 87 6.46 -6.10 14.70
CA LYS A 87 7.85 -6.39 14.27
C LYS A 87 8.42 -5.38 13.24
N PRO A 88 7.74 -5.08 12.12
CA PRO A 88 8.25 -4.10 11.16
C PRO A 88 8.41 -2.70 11.78
N LEU A 89 7.51 -2.31 12.68
CA LEU A 89 7.58 -1.02 13.37
C LEU A 89 8.81 -0.96 14.28
N THR A 90 9.08 -2.01 15.07
CA THR A 90 10.30 -2.08 15.90
C THR A 90 11.58 -2.08 15.07
N TYR A 91 11.57 -2.74 13.91
CA TYR A 91 12.70 -2.76 12.99
C TYR A 91 12.97 -1.37 12.40
N ALA A 92 11.92 -0.67 11.96
CA ALA A 92 12.01 0.69 11.45
C ALA A 92 12.58 1.66 12.50
N LEU A 93 12.18 1.52 13.77
CA LEU A 93 12.74 2.30 14.88
C LEU A 93 14.23 2.01 15.09
N ALA A 94 14.61 0.73 15.15
CA ALA A 94 16.01 0.34 15.32
C ALA A 94 16.90 0.85 14.17
N LEU A 95 16.45 0.74 12.93
CA LEU A 95 17.15 1.30 11.77
C LEU A 95 17.27 2.83 11.84
N THR A 96 16.22 3.51 12.30
CA THR A 96 16.21 4.97 12.42
C THR A 96 17.22 5.45 13.47
N GLU A 97 17.35 4.73 14.58
CA GLU A 97 18.20 5.12 15.71
C GLU A 97 19.66 4.68 15.56
N LEU A 98 19.89 3.48 15.03
CA LEU A 98 21.19 2.82 15.06
C LEU A 98 21.85 2.73 13.66
N GLY A 99 21.07 2.94 12.60
CA GLY A 99 21.53 2.74 11.22
C GLY A 99 21.56 1.27 10.79
N PRO A 100 21.52 1.00 9.48
CA PRO A 100 21.50 -0.36 8.94
C PRO A 100 22.78 -1.14 9.27
N GLU A 101 23.93 -0.47 9.36
CA GLU A 101 25.22 -1.11 9.63
C GLU A 101 25.26 -1.78 11.00
N VAL A 102 24.69 -1.14 12.03
CA VAL A 102 24.63 -1.69 13.38
C VAL A 102 23.53 -2.75 13.46
N VAL A 103 22.34 -2.46 12.95
CA VAL A 103 21.21 -3.40 13.02
C VAL A 103 21.55 -4.73 12.33
N HIS A 104 22.13 -4.68 11.14
CA HIS A 104 22.43 -5.88 10.36
C HIS A 104 23.67 -6.67 10.82
N GLN A 105 24.37 -6.20 11.86
CA GLN A 105 25.31 -7.05 12.63
C GLN A 105 24.59 -8.12 13.45
N TYR A 106 23.32 -7.92 13.80
CA TYR A 106 22.56 -8.82 14.66
C TYR A 106 21.48 -9.60 13.91
N VAL A 107 20.98 -9.10 12.78
CA VAL A 107 19.90 -9.72 12.01
C VAL A 107 20.13 -9.59 10.50
N GLY A 108 19.78 -10.61 9.73
CA GLY A 108 19.76 -10.52 8.26
C GLY A 108 18.54 -9.74 7.74
N TYR A 109 18.33 -9.80 6.43
CA TYR A 109 17.18 -9.21 5.74
C TYR A 109 16.66 -10.13 4.62
N GLU A 110 17.07 -11.39 4.63
CA GLU A 110 16.69 -12.38 3.61
C GLU A 110 15.62 -13.34 4.15
N PRO A 111 14.75 -13.88 3.27
CA PRO A 111 13.83 -14.94 3.67
C PRO A 111 14.60 -16.18 4.13
N SER A 112 14.03 -16.93 5.09
CA SER A 112 14.68 -18.11 5.64
C SER A 112 14.72 -19.31 4.68
N GLY A 113 13.75 -19.41 3.76
CA GLY A 113 13.56 -20.58 2.90
C GLY A 113 13.10 -21.86 3.62
N VAL A 114 13.10 -21.84 4.95
CA VAL A 114 12.55 -22.88 5.84
C VAL A 114 11.30 -22.36 6.55
N ALA A 115 10.48 -23.28 7.04
CA ALA A 115 9.25 -22.95 7.76
C ALA A 115 9.52 -21.98 8.92
N PHE A 116 8.66 -20.98 9.09
CA PHE A 116 8.80 -19.94 10.13
C PHE A 116 8.86 -20.53 11.55
N ASN A 117 8.37 -21.76 11.71
CA ASN A 117 8.37 -22.45 12.98
C ASN A 117 9.71 -23.15 13.32
N GLN A 118 10.64 -23.24 12.38
CA GLN A 118 11.94 -23.86 12.59
C GLN A 118 12.91 -22.90 13.30
N ILE A 119 13.68 -23.42 14.25
CA ILE A 119 14.75 -22.64 14.90
C ILE A 119 15.98 -22.74 14.01
N SER A 120 16.23 -21.70 13.19
CA SER A 120 17.38 -21.63 12.31
C SER A 120 18.06 -20.25 12.35
N LEU A 121 19.36 -20.26 12.05
CA LEU A 121 20.17 -19.07 11.79
C LEU A 121 20.76 -19.18 10.38
N ASN A 122 21.09 -18.04 9.80
CA ASN A 122 21.81 -17.98 8.53
C ASN A 122 23.29 -18.43 8.69
N PRO A 123 24.05 -18.59 7.59
CA PRO A 123 25.45 -19.00 7.64
C PRO A 123 26.35 -18.08 8.49
N GLN A 124 25.96 -16.81 8.66
CA GLN A 124 26.65 -15.82 9.49
C GLN A 124 26.23 -15.87 10.97
N LYS A 125 25.49 -16.91 11.39
CA LYS A 125 24.97 -17.10 12.76
C LYS A 125 24.09 -15.94 13.24
N ARG A 126 23.25 -15.42 12.35
CA ARG A 126 22.25 -14.38 12.64
C ARG A 126 20.87 -14.89 12.25
N PRO A 127 19.79 -14.42 12.88
CA PRO A 127 18.44 -14.68 12.38
C PRO A 127 18.29 -14.16 10.94
N HIS A 128 17.48 -14.84 10.13
CA HIS A 128 17.38 -14.55 8.70
C HIS A 128 16.85 -13.15 8.39
N ASN A 129 15.83 -12.68 9.11
CA ASN A 129 15.22 -11.36 8.94
C ASN A 129 14.52 -10.90 10.23
N PRO A 130 14.22 -9.61 10.41
CA PRO A 130 13.57 -9.07 11.61
C PRO A 130 12.08 -9.45 11.77
N LEU A 131 11.43 -10.04 10.76
CA LEU A 131 9.99 -10.30 10.76
C LEU A 131 9.61 -11.70 11.28
N ILE A 132 10.60 -12.54 11.54
CA ILE A 132 10.48 -13.79 12.30
C ILE A 132 10.85 -13.56 13.77
N ASN A 133 10.38 -14.46 14.66
CA ASN A 133 10.63 -14.35 16.11
C ASN A 133 12.11 -14.18 16.51
N PRO A 134 13.07 -14.98 16.00
CA PRO A 134 14.47 -14.78 16.36
C PRO A 134 15.01 -13.39 15.94
N GLY A 135 14.59 -12.89 14.77
CA GLY A 135 14.99 -11.55 14.32
C GLY A 135 14.38 -10.45 15.17
N ALA A 136 13.11 -10.58 15.55
CA ALA A 136 12.46 -9.63 16.45
C ALA A 136 13.13 -9.60 17.84
N LEU A 137 13.55 -10.75 18.36
CA LEU A 137 14.35 -10.82 19.59
C LEU A 137 15.72 -10.13 19.42
N ALA A 138 16.40 -10.31 18.29
CA ALA A 138 17.64 -9.60 18.01
C ALA A 138 17.43 -8.07 18.01
N ILE A 139 16.38 -7.57 17.33
CA ILE A 139 16.01 -6.16 17.33
C ILE A 139 15.69 -5.67 18.75
N CYS A 140 14.89 -6.42 19.50
CA CYS A 140 14.56 -6.08 20.88
C CYS A 140 15.78 -6.05 21.79
N SER A 141 16.85 -6.81 21.50
CA SER A 141 18.07 -6.78 22.31
C SER A 141 18.85 -5.48 22.17
N ILE A 142 18.82 -4.85 20.99
CA ILE A 142 19.62 -3.65 20.66
C ILE A 142 18.86 -2.33 20.75
N LEU A 143 17.53 -2.35 20.83
CA LEU A 143 16.72 -1.13 20.88
C LEU A 143 16.70 -0.53 22.29
N GLN A 144 17.34 0.62 22.53
CA GLN A 144 17.35 1.29 23.84
C GLN A 144 17.80 0.41 25.04
N PRO A 145 18.95 -0.30 24.97
CA PRO A 145 19.36 -1.28 25.99
C PRO A 145 19.81 -0.64 27.31
N HIS A 146 20.03 0.67 27.33
CA HIS A 146 20.48 1.42 28.51
C HIS A 146 19.30 1.86 29.40
N LEU A 147 18.06 1.78 28.92
CA LEU A 147 16.88 2.13 29.70
C LEU A 147 16.46 0.98 30.63
N SER A 148 15.81 1.33 31.73
CA SER A 148 15.15 0.35 32.59
C SER A 148 14.06 -0.39 31.80
N PRO A 149 13.72 -1.66 32.12
CA PRO A 149 12.69 -2.40 31.37
C PRO A 149 11.34 -1.64 31.24
N PRO A 150 10.80 -0.98 32.28
CA PRO A 150 9.59 -0.17 32.16
C PRO A 150 9.74 1.04 31.23
N ASP A 151 10.86 1.76 31.31
CA ASP A 151 11.07 2.95 30.46
C ASP A 151 11.30 2.55 29.00
N ARG A 152 11.92 1.40 28.77
CA ARG A 152 12.12 0.80 27.45
C ARG A 152 10.79 0.44 26.79
N PHE A 153 9.85 -0.14 27.55
CA PHE A 153 8.49 -0.39 27.05
C PHE A 153 7.75 0.92 26.74
N ARG A 154 7.73 1.88 27.67
CA ARG A 154 7.11 3.20 27.44
C ARG A 154 7.69 3.92 26.24
N TYR A 155 8.99 3.76 25.99
CA TYR A 155 9.64 4.32 24.82
C TYR A 155 9.01 3.80 23.53
N VAL A 156 8.88 2.48 23.39
CA VAL A 156 8.29 1.84 22.21
C VAL A 156 6.81 2.18 22.08
N GLU A 157 6.05 2.08 23.16
CA GLU A 157 4.63 2.45 23.19
C GLU A 157 4.40 3.89 22.72
N ARG A 158 5.20 4.85 23.21
CA ARG A 158 5.15 6.25 22.78
C ARG A 158 5.51 6.41 21.31
N LYS A 159 6.53 5.68 20.81
CA LYS A 159 6.90 5.73 19.39
C LYS A 159 5.78 5.17 18.51
N PHE A 160 5.14 4.09 18.91
CA PHE A 160 3.99 3.54 18.19
C PHE A 160 2.80 4.51 18.21
N SER A 161 2.51 5.13 19.36
CA SER A 161 1.46 6.15 19.48
C SER A 161 1.74 7.34 18.55
N GLN A 162 2.99 7.82 18.47
CA GLN A 162 3.40 8.84 17.51
C GLN A 162 3.17 8.39 16.06
N MET A 163 3.54 7.15 15.72
CA MET A 163 3.29 6.57 14.39
C MET A 163 1.80 6.42 14.07
N ALA A 164 0.95 6.28 15.09
CA ALA A 164 -0.51 6.27 14.96
C ALA A 164 -1.13 7.69 14.93
N GLY A 165 -0.32 8.75 14.82
CA GLY A 165 -0.81 10.13 14.81
C GLY A 165 -1.18 10.67 16.20
N GLY A 166 -0.56 10.14 17.25
CA GLY A 166 -0.80 10.54 18.64
C GLY A 166 -2.00 9.85 19.30
N GLN A 167 -2.58 8.83 18.66
CA GLN A 167 -3.64 8.03 19.26
C GLN A 167 -3.13 7.27 20.49
N THR A 168 -4.00 7.13 21.49
CA THR A 168 -3.68 6.33 22.68
C THR A 168 -3.76 4.85 22.31
N LEU A 169 -2.67 4.12 22.52
CA LEU A 169 -2.62 2.67 22.36
C LEU A 169 -2.88 2.01 23.71
N GLY A 170 -3.46 0.82 23.67
CA GLY A 170 -3.70 0.01 24.87
C GLY A 170 -2.57 -0.98 25.13
N PHE A 171 -2.71 -1.73 26.22
CA PHE A 171 -1.83 -2.85 26.53
C PHE A 171 -2.64 -3.99 27.15
N ASN A 172 -2.60 -5.15 26.51
CA ASN A 172 -3.32 -6.32 26.98
C ASN A 172 -2.46 -7.15 27.93
N ASN A 173 -2.53 -6.84 29.23
CA ASN A 173 -1.79 -7.60 30.24
C ASN A 173 -2.20 -9.08 30.29
N ALA A 174 -3.46 -9.42 29.99
CA ALA A 174 -3.92 -10.81 30.01
C ALA A 174 -3.29 -11.65 28.90
N VAL A 175 -3.19 -11.09 27.68
CA VAL A 175 -2.46 -11.70 26.56
C VAL A 175 -0.98 -11.80 26.91
N PHE A 176 -0.35 -10.72 27.40
CA PHE A 176 1.05 -10.74 27.81
C PHE A 176 1.36 -11.88 28.80
N LEU A 177 0.56 -12.01 29.86
CA LEU A 177 0.76 -13.06 30.87
C LEU A 177 0.57 -14.46 30.30
N SER A 178 -0.38 -14.64 29.39
CA SER A 178 -0.67 -15.94 28.78
C SER A 178 0.41 -16.33 27.76
N GLU A 179 0.82 -15.40 26.89
CA GLU A 179 1.95 -15.55 25.99
C GLU A 179 3.24 -15.87 26.75
N ARG A 180 3.48 -15.19 27.88
CA ARG A 180 4.63 -15.44 28.75
C ARG A 180 4.60 -16.82 29.39
N ALA A 181 3.42 -17.30 29.79
CA ALA A 181 3.25 -18.65 30.34
C ALA A 181 3.50 -19.75 29.29
N THR A 182 3.30 -19.47 28.01
CA THR A 182 3.51 -20.40 26.88
C THR A 182 4.77 -20.07 26.06
N ALA A 183 5.68 -19.26 26.58
CA ALA A 183 6.82 -18.70 25.84
C ALA A 183 8.02 -19.67 25.65
N ASP A 184 7.88 -20.95 25.97
CA ASP A 184 8.96 -21.95 25.95
C ASP A 184 9.78 -21.91 24.65
N ARG A 185 9.08 -21.77 23.52
CA ARG A 185 9.72 -21.70 22.21
C ARG A 185 10.56 -20.44 22.02
N ASN A 186 10.08 -19.28 22.49
CA ASN A 186 10.84 -18.04 22.43
C ASN A 186 12.06 -18.10 23.35
N PHE A 187 11.95 -18.75 24.52
CA PHE A 187 13.10 -19.02 25.38
C PHE A 187 14.10 -19.96 24.71
N ALA A 188 13.66 -21.06 24.10
CA ALA A 188 14.55 -21.98 23.38
C ALA A 188 15.31 -21.27 22.25
N ILE A 189 14.62 -20.43 21.48
CA ILE A 189 15.23 -19.56 20.47
C ILE A 189 16.27 -18.63 21.10
N ALA A 190 15.91 -17.95 22.20
CA ALA A 190 16.80 -17.00 22.88
C ALA A 190 18.06 -17.69 23.43
N TYR A 191 17.95 -18.88 24.03
CA TYR A 191 19.11 -19.64 24.49
C TYR A 191 20.01 -20.08 23.32
N TYR A 192 19.42 -20.57 22.23
CA TYR A 192 20.15 -20.96 21.03
C TYR A 192 20.89 -19.77 20.39
N MET A 193 20.22 -18.60 20.34
CA MET A 193 20.80 -17.36 19.85
C MET A 193 21.92 -16.84 20.76
N LYS A 194 21.78 -16.98 22.09
CA LYS A 194 22.81 -16.59 23.05
C LYS A 194 24.08 -17.42 22.88
N GLU A 195 23.95 -18.73 22.73
CA GLU A 195 25.07 -19.65 22.44
C GLU A 195 25.85 -19.22 21.19
N ASN A 196 25.12 -18.76 20.17
CA ASN A 196 25.68 -18.30 18.89
C ASN A 196 26.11 -16.82 18.89
N ARG A 197 26.08 -16.13 20.04
CA ARG A 197 26.46 -14.71 20.19
C ARG A 197 25.63 -13.75 19.30
N CYS A 198 24.34 -14.04 19.12
CA CYS A 198 23.43 -13.19 18.35
C CYS A 198 22.92 -11.96 19.13
N PHE A 199 23.35 -11.77 20.38
CA PHE A 199 22.96 -10.67 21.25
C PHE A 199 24.19 -9.97 21.82
N PRO A 200 24.08 -8.69 22.24
CA PRO A 200 25.11 -8.03 23.03
C PRO A 200 25.48 -8.84 24.30
N GLU A 201 26.76 -8.84 24.71
CA GLU A 201 27.31 -9.74 25.74
C GLU A 201 26.56 -9.71 27.09
N GLN A 202 26.00 -8.55 27.47
CA GLN A 202 25.32 -8.34 28.76
C GLN A 202 23.78 -8.51 28.69
N THR A 203 23.26 -9.18 27.66
CA THR A 203 21.81 -9.32 27.47
C THR A 203 21.18 -10.31 28.46
N ASN A 204 20.25 -9.84 29.29
CA ASN A 204 19.40 -10.68 30.13
C ASN A 204 18.26 -11.29 29.29
N LEU A 205 18.25 -12.62 29.13
CA LEU A 205 17.27 -13.30 28.28
C LEU A 205 15.83 -13.21 28.80
N ARG A 206 15.63 -13.22 30.12
CA ARG A 206 14.29 -13.13 30.70
C ARG A 206 13.69 -11.75 30.43
N GLU A 207 14.46 -10.70 30.68
CA GLU A 207 14.04 -9.33 30.40
C GLU A 207 13.83 -9.09 28.90
N LEU A 208 14.68 -9.67 28.04
CA LEU A 208 14.54 -9.58 26.59
C LEU A 208 13.24 -10.22 26.09
N VAL A 209 12.96 -11.46 26.53
CA VAL A 209 11.75 -12.17 26.12
C VAL A 209 10.51 -11.45 26.67
N ASP A 210 10.52 -11.01 27.93
CA ASP A 210 9.43 -10.22 28.50
C ASP A 210 9.20 -8.92 27.70
N PHE A 211 10.25 -8.18 27.36
CA PHE A 211 10.16 -6.96 26.56
C PHE A 211 9.57 -7.22 25.16
N TYR A 212 10.03 -8.29 24.48
CA TYR A 212 9.48 -8.71 23.20
C TYR A 212 7.98 -9.03 23.29
N LEU A 213 7.56 -9.79 24.30
CA LEU A 213 6.16 -10.16 24.51
C LEU A 213 5.29 -8.95 24.90
N GLN A 214 5.83 -8.00 25.66
CA GLN A 214 5.15 -6.76 25.97
C GLN A 214 4.81 -5.97 24.70
N ILE A 215 5.77 -5.82 23.78
CA ILE A 215 5.54 -5.12 22.50
C ILE A 215 4.48 -5.85 21.65
N CYS A 216 4.51 -7.18 21.59
CA CYS A 216 3.48 -7.95 20.89
C CYS A 216 2.08 -7.82 21.51
N SER A 217 2.01 -7.46 22.80
CA SER A 217 0.75 -7.32 23.56
C SER A 217 0.20 -5.89 23.60
N ILE A 218 0.84 -4.93 22.91
CA ILE A 218 0.27 -3.60 22.67
C ILE A 218 -1.03 -3.75 21.88
N GLU A 219 -2.05 -2.98 22.26
CA GLU A 219 -3.35 -2.96 21.60
C GLU A 219 -3.52 -1.71 20.72
N GLY A 220 -4.13 -1.91 19.56
CA GLY A 220 -4.61 -0.85 18.70
C GLY A 220 -5.82 -1.32 17.93
N ASN A 221 -6.47 -0.40 17.23
CA ASN A 221 -7.56 -0.71 16.31
C ASN A 221 -7.10 -0.54 14.85
N CYS A 222 -8.00 -0.77 13.89
CA CYS A 222 -7.64 -0.64 12.48
C CYS A 222 -7.17 0.79 12.15
N ASP A 223 -7.81 1.82 12.70
CA ASP A 223 -7.44 3.21 12.43
C ASP A 223 -6.00 3.53 12.88
N ALA A 224 -5.61 3.12 14.08
CA ALA A 224 -4.26 3.31 14.58
C ALA A 224 -3.22 2.62 13.69
N VAL A 225 -3.47 1.36 13.31
CA VAL A 225 -2.55 0.57 12.47
C VAL A 225 -2.49 1.10 11.04
N ALA A 226 -3.60 1.59 10.48
CA ALA A 226 -3.63 2.17 9.14
C ALA A 226 -2.80 3.47 9.09
N VAL A 227 -2.85 4.29 10.14
CA VAL A 227 -2.00 5.49 10.26
C VAL A 227 -0.52 5.14 10.45
N MET A 228 -0.20 4.09 11.23
CA MET A 228 1.17 3.58 11.35
C MET A 228 1.70 3.10 9.99
N ALA A 229 0.89 2.36 9.23
CA ALA A 229 1.21 1.93 7.88
C ALA A 229 1.37 3.13 6.92
N GLY A 230 0.51 4.14 7.03
CA GLY A 230 0.59 5.38 6.25
C GLY A 230 1.87 6.17 6.55
N THR A 231 2.36 6.11 7.79
CA THR A 231 3.67 6.68 8.17
C THR A 231 4.81 6.01 7.40
N LEU A 232 4.78 4.68 7.24
CA LEU A 232 5.77 3.96 6.43
C LEU A 232 5.59 4.25 4.93
N ALA A 233 4.35 4.32 4.44
CA ALA A 233 4.04 4.67 3.05
C ALA A 233 4.57 6.05 2.66
N ASN A 234 4.55 7.00 3.59
CA ASN A 234 4.98 8.38 3.40
C ASN A 234 6.45 8.62 3.76
N GLY A 235 7.33 7.63 3.52
CA GLY A 235 8.77 7.76 3.75
C GLY A 235 9.16 8.08 5.21
N GLY A 236 8.34 7.65 6.17
CA GLY A 236 8.55 7.84 7.60
C GLY A 236 7.98 9.14 8.18
N ILE A 237 7.24 9.92 7.40
CA ILE A 237 6.50 11.11 7.87
C ILE A 237 5.07 10.69 8.22
N ASN A 238 4.60 11.03 9.43
CA ASN A 238 3.23 10.69 9.81
C ASN A 238 2.22 11.54 8.99
N PRO A 239 1.22 10.91 8.35
CA PRO A 239 0.30 11.61 7.44
C PRO A 239 -0.64 12.60 8.14
N LEU A 240 -0.84 12.48 9.45
CA LEU A 240 -1.75 13.35 10.20
C LEU A 240 -1.04 14.50 10.92
N THR A 241 0.21 14.28 11.33
CA THR A 241 0.96 15.25 12.14
C THR A 241 2.10 15.92 11.38
N GLY A 242 2.50 15.39 10.23
CA GLY A 242 3.68 15.87 9.49
C GLY A 242 5.02 15.58 10.17
N ALA A 243 5.02 14.90 11.33
CA ALA A 243 6.24 14.59 12.06
C ALA A 243 7.05 13.49 11.37
N ARG A 244 8.36 13.70 11.19
CA ARG A 244 9.29 12.65 10.75
C ARG A 244 9.60 11.73 11.93
N LEU A 245 9.11 10.51 11.87
CA LEU A 245 9.26 9.49 12.93
C LEU A 245 10.24 8.40 12.57
N VAL A 246 10.33 8.09 11.27
CA VAL A 246 11.25 7.12 10.68
C VAL A 246 12.04 7.86 9.59
N ASN A 247 13.32 7.56 9.45
CA ASN A 247 14.09 8.13 8.32
C ASN A 247 13.70 7.41 7.01
N ALA A 248 13.87 8.07 5.86
CA ALA A 248 13.38 7.54 4.58
C ALA A 248 14.06 6.20 4.20
N ALA A 249 15.35 6.05 4.50
CA ALA A 249 16.09 4.80 4.24
C ALA A 249 15.55 3.64 5.09
N ALA A 250 15.27 3.87 6.37
CA ALA A 250 14.70 2.88 7.27
C ALA A 250 13.29 2.46 6.85
N ALA A 251 12.48 3.41 6.38
CA ALA A 251 11.17 3.10 5.81
C ALA A 251 11.32 2.18 4.58
N ARG A 252 12.18 2.54 3.62
CA ARG A 252 12.48 1.70 2.43
C ARG A 252 12.95 0.30 2.80
N ASP A 253 13.90 0.17 3.72
CA ASP A 253 14.48 -1.11 4.10
C ASP A 253 13.44 -1.98 4.82
N THR A 254 12.62 -1.36 5.69
CA THR A 254 11.48 -2.02 6.34
C THR A 254 10.48 -2.54 5.32
N LEU A 255 10.10 -1.72 4.33
CA LEU A 255 9.15 -2.13 3.28
C LEU A 255 9.70 -3.25 2.40
N SER A 256 11.00 -3.23 2.10
CA SER A 256 11.67 -4.29 1.35
C SER A 256 11.61 -5.64 2.08
N VAL A 257 11.86 -5.64 3.40
CA VAL A 257 11.76 -6.85 4.21
C VAL A 257 10.29 -7.27 4.40
N MET A 258 9.35 -6.34 4.55
CA MET A 258 7.91 -6.66 4.59
C MET A 258 7.44 -7.33 3.31
N HIS A 259 7.91 -6.87 2.15
CA HIS A 259 7.57 -7.49 0.86
C HIS A 259 8.02 -8.94 0.79
N SER A 260 9.25 -9.25 1.20
CA SER A 260 9.82 -10.61 1.06
C SER A 260 9.55 -11.55 2.24
N CYS A 261 9.30 -11.03 3.45
CA CYS A 261 9.27 -11.79 4.70
C CYS A 261 8.01 -11.55 5.58
N GLY A 262 7.02 -10.82 5.05
CA GLY A 262 5.91 -10.28 5.84
C GLY A 262 4.79 -11.25 6.27
N MET A 263 4.52 -12.26 5.47
CA MET A 263 3.29 -13.09 5.53
C MET A 263 3.60 -14.55 5.91
N TYR A 264 4.52 -14.75 6.86
CA TYR A 264 5.00 -16.08 7.30
C TYR A 264 5.50 -16.91 6.11
N ASP A 265 5.20 -18.21 6.06
CA ASP A 265 5.58 -19.08 4.94
C ASP A 265 4.89 -18.71 3.62
N TYR A 266 3.83 -17.90 3.68
CA TYR A 266 3.13 -17.40 2.50
C TYR A 266 3.80 -16.18 1.86
N SER A 267 4.86 -15.61 2.46
CA SER A 267 5.51 -14.36 2.00
C SER A 267 5.90 -14.38 0.53
N GLY A 268 6.56 -15.44 0.04
CA GLY A 268 6.98 -15.52 -1.36
C GLY A 268 5.81 -15.58 -2.34
N GLN A 269 4.76 -16.33 -2.01
CA GLN A 269 3.54 -16.40 -2.84
C GLN A 269 2.75 -15.09 -2.79
N PHE A 270 2.69 -14.44 -1.63
CA PHE A 270 2.02 -13.16 -1.45
C PHE A 270 2.74 -12.05 -2.23
N ALA A 271 4.08 -12.00 -2.15
CA ALA A 271 4.89 -11.07 -2.94
C ALA A 271 4.68 -11.26 -4.45
N PHE A 272 4.52 -12.50 -4.92
CA PHE A 272 4.28 -12.78 -6.33
C PHE A 272 2.84 -12.47 -6.79
N LYS A 273 1.83 -12.77 -5.98
CA LYS A 273 0.42 -12.63 -6.36
C LYS A 273 -0.16 -11.24 -6.08
N VAL A 274 0.26 -10.64 -4.97
CA VAL A 274 -0.24 -9.35 -4.47
C VAL A 274 0.81 -8.26 -4.60
N GLY A 275 2.07 -8.56 -4.30
CA GLY A 275 3.17 -7.62 -4.50
C GLY A 275 3.19 -6.43 -3.54
N LEU A 276 2.35 -6.42 -2.51
CA LEU A 276 2.33 -5.34 -1.51
C LEU A 276 3.17 -5.68 -0.27
N PRO A 277 3.96 -4.73 0.28
CA PRO A 277 4.57 -4.88 1.59
C PRO A 277 3.52 -5.04 2.69
N CYS A 278 3.52 -6.20 3.36
CA CYS A 278 2.54 -6.51 4.40
C CYS A 278 3.21 -7.12 5.63
N LYS A 279 2.51 -7.11 6.78
CA LYS A 279 2.83 -7.97 7.91
C LYS A 279 1.56 -8.46 8.59
N SER A 280 1.38 -9.77 8.64
CA SER A 280 0.29 -10.39 9.41
C SER A 280 0.66 -10.60 10.88
N GLY A 281 -0.34 -10.54 11.75
CA GLY A 281 -0.31 -10.98 13.14
C GLY A 281 -1.37 -12.05 13.40
N VAL A 282 -1.04 -13.00 14.28
CA VAL A 282 -1.92 -14.12 14.68
C VAL A 282 -3.22 -13.70 15.37
N SER A 283 -3.35 -12.42 15.76
CA SER A 283 -4.61 -11.83 16.20
C SER A 283 -5.63 -11.68 15.06
N GLY A 284 -5.22 -11.85 13.80
CA GLY A 284 -6.05 -11.60 12.62
C GLY A 284 -5.81 -10.25 11.96
N VAL A 285 -4.86 -9.45 12.47
CA VAL A 285 -4.48 -8.19 11.84
C VAL A 285 -3.55 -8.42 10.65
N ILE A 286 -3.72 -7.63 9.59
CA ILE A 286 -2.73 -7.45 8.52
C ILE A 286 -2.46 -5.94 8.37
N LEU A 287 -1.20 -5.56 8.59
CA LEU A 287 -0.68 -4.23 8.25
C LEU A 287 -0.27 -4.25 6.78
N VAL A 288 -0.83 -3.38 5.96
CA VAL A 288 -0.57 -3.30 4.51
C VAL A 288 -0.06 -1.91 4.16
N VAL A 289 0.95 -1.81 3.31
CA VAL A 289 1.48 -0.53 2.83
C VAL A 289 1.41 -0.51 1.30
N VAL A 290 0.84 0.56 0.74
CA VAL A 290 1.00 0.93 -0.67
C VAL A 290 1.93 2.15 -0.68
N PRO A 291 3.23 1.98 -1.01
CA PRO A 291 4.20 3.05 -0.97
C PRO A 291 3.74 4.29 -1.76
N ASP A 292 4.03 5.46 -1.20
CA ASP A 292 3.69 6.78 -1.76
C ASP A 292 2.17 7.04 -1.94
N LEU A 293 1.30 6.19 -1.36
CA LEU A 293 -0.14 6.33 -1.51
C LEU A 293 -0.90 6.19 -0.19
N MET A 294 -0.81 5.04 0.48
CA MET A 294 -1.62 4.78 1.67
C MET A 294 -1.12 3.62 2.52
N GLY A 295 -1.51 3.63 3.80
CA GLY A 295 -1.50 2.46 4.67
C GLY A 295 -2.89 1.91 4.89
N LEU A 296 -3.01 0.60 5.06
CA LEU A 296 -4.24 -0.07 5.40
C LEU A 296 -4.03 -0.99 6.61
N ALA A 297 -5.10 -1.18 7.37
CA ALA A 297 -5.21 -2.20 8.40
C ALA A 297 -6.45 -3.04 8.16
N LEU A 298 -6.27 -4.35 8.11
CA LEU A 298 -7.33 -5.34 7.97
C LEU A 298 -7.36 -6.16 9.26
N PHE A 299 -8.54 -6.45 9.79
CA PHE A 299 -8.68 -7.25 11.01
C PHE A 299 -9.81 -8.27 10.85
N SER A 300 -9.44 -9.54 10.80
CA SER A 300 -10.36 -10.68 10.89
C SER A 300 -9.69 -11.82 11.67
N PRO A 301 -10.21 -12.23 12.83
CA PRO A 301 -9.57 -13.20 13.74
C PRO A 301 -9.34 -14.59 13.15
N LEU A 302 -10.16 -15.01 12.16
CA LEU A 302 -9.99 -16.30 11.50
C LEU A 302 -8.73 -16.29 10.63
N ILE A 303 -7.78 -17.17 10.98
CA ILE A 303 -6.51 -17.32 10.29
C ILE A 303 -6.45 -18.64 9.50
N ASP A 304 -5.68 -18.62 8.41
CA ASP A 304 -5.38 -19.78 7.59
C ASP A 304 -4.33 -20.69 8.25
N ARG A 305 -3.97 -21.78 7.55
CA ARG A 305 -2.93 -22.72 8.02
C ARG A 305 -1.52 -22.11 8.14
N HIS A 306 -1.28 -20.96 7.53
CA HIS A 306 -0.01 -20.24 7.57
C HIS A 306 0.01 -19.16 8.66
N GLY A 307 -1.13 -18.92 9.33
CA GLY A 307 -1.29 -17.92 10.39
C GLY A 307 -1.71 -16.53 9.89
N ASN A 308 -2.13 -16.40 8.63
CA ASN A 308 -2.58 -15.14 8.05
C ASN A 308 -4.11 -15.02 8.11
N SER A 309 -4.64 -13.81 8.31
CA SER A 309 -6.09 -13.56 8.28
C SER A 309 -6.68 -13.94 6.92
N VAL A 310 -7.72 -14.78 6.93
CA VAL A 310 -8.35 -15.30 5.71
C VAL A 310 -8.99 -14.18 4.88
N ARG A 311 -9.90 -13.41 5.49
CA ARG A 311 -10.56 -12.27 4.85
C ARG A 311 -9.54 -11.21 4.45
N GLY A 312 -8.53 -10.96 5.29
CA GLY A 312 -7.48 -10.00 5.01
C GLY A 312 -6.64 -10.36 3.78
N VAL A 313 -6.27 -11.63 3.61
CA VAL A 313 -5.54 -12.10 2.42
C VAL A 313 -6.41 -12.02 1.18
N GLN A 314 -7.68 -12.43 1.25
CA GLN A 314 -8.63 -12.32 0.13
C GLN A 314 -8.79 -10.86 -0.29
N PHE A 315 -9.01 -9.95 0.66
CA PHE A 315 -9.15 -8.52 0.38
C PHE A 315 -7.93 -7.98 -0.38
N CYS A 316 -6.71 -8.33 0.06
CA CYS A 316 -5.49 -7.90 -0.62
C CYS A 316 -5.40 -8.43 -2.06
N GLN A 317 -5.87 -9.64 -2.33
CA GLN A 317 -5.89 -10.24 -3.67
C GLN A 317 -6.89 -9.52 -4.59
N GLU A 318 -8.10 -9.24 -4.10
CA GLU A 318 -9.11 -8.51 -4.85
C GLU A 318 -8.71 -7.05 -5.09
N LEU A 319 -8.06 -6.43 -4.10
CA LEU A 319 -7.55 -5.06 -4.20
C LEU A 319 -6.61 -4.88 -5.40
N VAL A 320 -5.66 -5.77 -5.60
CA VAL A 320 -4.69 -5.68 -6.72
C VAL A 320 -5.26 -6.16 -8.05
N GLN A 321 -6.39 -6.89 -8.04
CA GLN A 321 -7.13 -7.18 -9.26
C GLN A 321 -7.90 -5.95 -9.75
N ARG A 322 -8.40 -5.13 -8.84
CA ARG A 322 -9.19 -3.92 -9.14
C ARG A 322 -8.32 -2.69 -9.40
N PHE A 323 -7.21 -2.53 -8.67
CA PHE A 323 -6.32 -1.37 -8.74
C PHE A 323 -4.90 -1.73 -9.19
N ILE A 324 -4.19 -0.77 -9.77
CA ILE A 324 -2.78 -0.91 -10.17
C ILE A 324 -1.80 -0.80 -8.99
N PHE A 325 -2.06 -1.49 -7.89
CA PHE A 325 -1.25 -1.40 -6.67
C PHE A 325 -0.15 -2.44 -6.56
N HIS A 326 -0.18 -3.49 -7.37
CA HIS A 326 0.90 -4.48 -7.37
C HIS A 326 2.23 -3.77 -7.69
N HIS A 327 3.27 -4.01 -6.89
CA HIS A 327 4.52 -3.23 -6.94
C HIS A 327 5.21 -3.26 -8.32
N TYR A 328 5.03 -4.34 -9.07
CA TYR A 328 5.56 -4.52 -10.42
C TYR A 328 4.53 -4.30 -11.54
N GLU A 329 3.38 -3.69 -11.24
CA GLU A 329 2.35 -3.37 -12.24
C GLU A 329 2.77 -2.21 -13.15
N SER A 330 2.41 -2.27 -14.43
CA SER A 330 2.65 -1.17 -15.37
C SER A 330 1.66 -0.03 -15.17
N GLN A 331 2.17 1.17 -14.95
CA GLN A 331 1.37 2.40 -14.88
C GLN A 331 1.01 2.98 -16.26
N LEU A 332 1.62 2.46 -17.33
CA LEU A 332 1.49 2.99 -18.69
C LEU A 332 0.52 2.18 -19.56
N HIS A 333 0.43 0.86 -19.36
CA HIS A 333 -0.25 -0.06 -20.27
C HIS A 333 -1.27 -0.94 -19.55
N THR A 334 -2.20 -0.33 -18.82
CA THR A 334 -3.23 -1.07 -18.09
C THR A 334 -4.62 -0.55 -18.44
N ASP A 335 -5.36 -1.31 -19.25
CA ASP A 335 -6.67 -0.87 -19.75
C ASP A 335 -7.85 -1.27 -18.85
N LYS A 336 -7.65 -2.16 -17.86
CA LYS A 336 -8.74 -2.76 -17.06
C LYS A 336 -8.76 -2.40 -15.57
N LYS A 337 -7.62 -2.00 -15.00
CA LYS A 337 -7.50 -1.69 -13.57
C LYS A 337 -7.56 -0.19 -13.33
N LEU A 338 -8.02 0.20 -12.14
CA LEU A 338 -8.14 1.60 -11.74
C LEU A 338 -6.80 2.13 -11.20
N ASP A 339 -6.46 3.37 -11.57
CA ASP A 339 -5.40 4.16 -10.95
C ASP A 339 -6.03 5.34 -10.21
N PRO A 340 -6.17 5.28 -8.87
CA PRO A 340 -6.83 6.34 -8.11
C PRO A 340 -5.96 7.60 -7.97
N ARG A 341 -4.70 7.57 -8.43
CA ARG A 341 -3.81 8.74 -8.44
C ARG A 341 -4.16 9.73 -9.55
N LYS A 342 -4.91 9.27 -10.57
CA LYS A 342 -5.30 10.07 -11.72
C LYS A 342 -6.79 10.41 -11.60
N PRO A 343 -7.19 11.68 -11.79
CA PRO A 343 -8.59 12.01 -11.92
C PRO A 343 -9.17 11.28 -13.15
N ARG A 344 -10.33 10.65 -13.00
CA ARG A 344 -10.99 9.88 -14.06
C ARG A 344 -11.15 10.67 -15.36
N ASP A 345 -11.44 11.96 -15.24
CA ASP A 345 -11.66 12.84 -16.39
C ASP A 345 -10.37 13.45 -16.92
N ALA A 346 -9.35 13.69 -16.09
CA ALA A 346 -8.10 14.28 -16.53
C ALA A 346 -7.37 13.39 -17.55
N HIS A 347 -7.38 12.07 -17.36
CA HIS A 347 -6.74 11.17 -18.33
C HIS A 347 -7.45 11.18 -19.68
N ARG A 348 -8.80 11.25 -19.67
CA ARG A 348 -9.60 11.36 -20.88
C ARG A 348 -9.38 12.72 -21.55
N PHE A 349 -9.45 13.82 -20.81
CA PHE A 349 -9.24 15.16 -21.35
C PHE A 349 -7.81 15.40 -21.84
N ASP A 350 -6.78 14.97 -21.10
CA ASP A 350 -5.38 15.10 -21.52
C ASP A 350 -5.07 14.20 -22.72
N ALA A 351 -5.62 12.98 -22.76
CA ALA A 351 -5.48 12.09 -23.92
C ALA A 351 -6.19 12.67 -25.14
N ILE A 352 -7.41 13.21 -24.98
CA ILE A 352 -8.14 13.89 -26.06
C ILE A 352 -7.38 15.14 -26.51
N ALA A 353 -6.98 16.02 -25.60
CA ALA A 353 -6.25 17.24 -25.94
C ALA A 353 -4.93 16.94 -26.65
N SER A 354 -4.16 15.94 -26.17
CA SER A 354 -2.94 15.48 -26.84
C SER A 354 -3.23 14.89 -28.22
N LEU A 355 -4.35 14.16 -28.38
CA LEU A 355 -4.77 13.60 -29.67
C LEU A 355 -5.16 14.71 -30.65
N LEU A 356 -5.96 15.68 -30.21
CA LEU A 356 -6.40 16.81 -31.03
C LEU A 356 -5.23 17.71 -31.43
N PHE A 357 -4.29 17.96 -30.53
CA PHE A 357 -3.08 18.73 -30.85
C PHE A 357 -2.20 18.00 -31.88
N ALA A 358 -2.09 16.67 -31.80
CA ALA A 358 -1.37 15.89 -32.81
C ALA A 358 -2.09 15.91 -34.17
N ALA A 359 -3.43 15.89 -34.16
CA ALA A 359 -4.27 16.02 -35.35
C ALA A 359 -4.10 17.39 -36.03
N GLU A 360 -4.12 18.47 -35.25
CA GLU A 360 -3.94 19.85 -35.72
C GLU A 360 -2.60 20.04 -36.44
N ASN A 361 -1.50 19.52 -35.85
CA ASN A 361 -0.14 19.68 -36.35
C ASN A 361 0.28 18.65 -37.42
N ASN A 362 -0.63 17.78 -37.87
CA ASN A 362 -0.33 16.65 -38.75
C ASN A 362 0.81 15.74 -38.23
N ASP A 363 0.93 15.60 -36.90
CA ASP A 363 1.97 14.77 -36.27
C ASP A 363 1.57 13.29 -36.28
N LEU A 364 1.84 12.67 -37.42
CA LEU A 364 1.51 11.28 -37.66
C LEU A 364 2.32 10.30 -36.80
N ALA A 365 3.50 10.71 -36.32
CA ALA A 365 4.30 9.88 -35.42
C ALA A 365 3.64 9.76 -34.06
N THR A 366 3.14 10.88 -33.52
CA THR A 366 2.34 10.88 -32.29
C THR A 366 1.02 10.14 -32.48
N LEU A 367 0.27 10.37 -33.56
CA LEU A 367 -0.97 9.64 -33.84
C LEU A 367 -0.76 8.12 -33.97
N ARG A 368 0.28 7.69 -34.69
CA ARG A 368 0.67 6.27 -34.80
C ARG A 368 1.09 5.71 -33.46
N SER A 369 2.00 6.37 -32.75
CA SER A 369 2.45 5.89 -31.43
C SER A 369 1.27 5.69 -30.50
N ARG A 370 0.30 6.62 -30.47
CA ARG A 370 -0.94 6.49 -29.69
C ARG A 370 -1.81 5.32 -30.14
N SER A 371 -1.93 5.03 -31.44
CA SER A 371 -2.64 3.83 -31.93
C SER A 371 -2.01 2.51 -31.53
N TYR A 372 -0.68 2.46 -31.40
CA TYR A 372 0.05 1.24 -31.07
C TYR A 372 0.26 1.04 -29.56
N ILE A 373 0.12 2.09 -28.73
CA ILE A 373 0.56 2.09 -27.32
C ILE A 373 -0.58 2.00 -26.30
N SER A 374 -1.85 2.28 -26.64
CA SER A 374 -2.97 2.16 -25.68
C SER A 374 -4.32 2.32 -26.37
N GLY A 375 -5.39 1.77 -25.78
CA GLY A 375 -6.79 1.87 -26.22
C GLY A 375 -7.40 3.27 -26.22
N VAL A 376 -6.75 4.22 -26.89
CA VAL A 376 -7.26 5.58 -27.13
C VAL A 376 -8.43 5.48 -28.11
N ASP A 377 -9.58 5.98 -27.68
CA ASP A 377 -10.75 6.12 -28.53
C ASP A 377 -10.55 7.30 -29.49
N PHE A 378 -10.25 7.00 -30.77
CA PHE A 378 -10.11 8.01 -31.82
C PHE A 378 -11.42 8.74 -32.17
N SER A 379 -12.56 8.24 -31.68
CA SER A 379 -13.87 8.88 -31.82
C SER A 379 -14.23 9.82 -30.67
N ALA A 380 -13.31 10.01 -29.71
CA ALA A 380 -13.54 10.87 -28.57
C ALA A 380 -13.75 12.34 -28.97
N LEU A 381 -14.60 13.03 -28.19
CA LEU A 381 -15.07 14.38 -28.46
C LEU A 381 -14.48 15.38 -27.46
N ASP A 382 -14.13 16.59 -27.92
CA ASP A 382 -13.81 17.71 -27.03
C ASP A 382 -15.06 18.38 -26.43
N TYR A 383 -14.83 19.47 -25.70
CA TYR A 383 -15.88 20.28 -25.09
C TYR A 383 -16.82 20.96 -26.10
N ASP A 384 -16.49 20.96 -27.40
CA ASP A 384 -17.30 21.48 -28.51
C ASP A 384 -17.95 20.36 -29.35
N GLY A 385 -17.78 19.10 -28.94
CA GLY A 385 -18.30 17.96 -29.68
C GLY A 385 -17.50 17.62 -30.93
N ARG A 386 -16.27 18.13 -31.06
CA ARG A 386 -15.39 17.88 -32.21
C ARG A 386 -14.53 16.64 -31.97
N THR A 387 -14.39 15.83 -33.00
CA THR A 387 -13.44 14.71 -33.05
C THR A 387 -12.07 15.18 -33.55
N GLY A 388 -11.04 14.32 -33.43
CA GLY A 388 -9.74 14.55 -34.09
C GLY A 388 -9.85 14.79 -35.60
N LEU A 389 -10.85 14.19 -36.25
CA LEU A 389 -11.11 14.38 -37.67
C LEU A 389 -11.59 15.81 -38.00
N HIS A 390 -12.43 16.43 -37.16
CA HIS A 390 -12.81 17.83 -37.34
C HIS A 390 -11.60 18.76 -37.26
N VAL A 391 -10.75 18.55 -36.24
CA VAL A 391 -9.56 19.37 -36.02
C VAL A 391 -8.57 19.21 -37.18
N ALA A 392 -8.27 17.98 -37.59
CA ALA A 392 -7.40 17.71 -38.74
C ALA A 392 -7.95 18.31 -40.05
N ALA A 393 -9.27 18.23 -40.27
CA ALA A 393 -9.89 18.79 -41.46
C ALA A 393 -9.87 20.33 -41.46
N SER A 394 -10.07 20.96 -40.30
CA SER A 394 -10.01 22.42 -40.15
C SER A 394 -8.59 22.98 -40.30
N SER A 395 -7.55 22.20 -39.98
CA SER A 395 -6.14 22.61 -40.09
C SER A 395 -5.50 22.25 -41.44
N GLY A 396 -6.18 21.49 -42.30
CA GLY A 396 -5.63 21.02 -43.57
C GLY A 396 -4.64 19.85 -43.43
N ALA A 397 -4.70 19.10 -42.32
CA ALA A 397 -3.79 17.99 -42.04
C ALA A 397 -4.23 16.70 -42.76
N LEU A 398 -3.99 16.62 -44.08
CA LEU A 398 -4.45 15.51 -44.92
C LEU A 398 -4.00 14.12 -44.42
N ASP A 399 -2.76 13.99 -43.94
CA ASP A 399 -2.26 12.68 -43.51
C ASP A 399 -2.91 12.23 -42.20
N ALA A 400 -3.19 13.17 -41.29
CA ALA A 400 -3.98 12.92 -40.08
C ALA A 400 -5.43 12.53 -40.44
N VAL A 401 -6.07 13.20 -41.42
CA VAL A 401 -7.41 12.85 -41.92
C VAL A 401 -7.46 11.42 -42.43
N LYS A 402 -6.50 11.04 -43.30
CA LYS A 402 -6.35 9.66 -43.78
C LYS A 402 -6.14 8.68 -42.63
N PHE A 403 -5.29 9.03 -41.67
CA PHE A 403 -5.04 8.20 -40.51
C PHE A 403 -6.31 7.94 -39.69
N PHE A 404 -7.11 8.96 -39.38
CA PHE A 404 -8.34 8.79 -38.61
C PHE A 404 -9.38 7.92 -39.32
N ILE A 405 -9.51 8.04 -40.64
CA ILE A 405 -10.48 7.26 -41.43
C ILE A 405 -9.99 5.84 -41.69
N GLU A 406 -8.77 5.67 -42.21
CA GLU A 406 -8.25 4.38 -42.66
C GLU A 406 -7.72 3.52 -41.52
N VAL A 407 -7.03 4.11 -40.55
CA VAL A 407 -6.38 3.40 -39.44
C VAL A 407 -7.22 3.48 -38.17
N GLY A 408 -7.74 4.67 -37.86
CA GLY A 408 -8.55 4.92 -36.67
C GLY A 408 -10.00 4.43 -36.76
N GLY A 409 -10.50 4.13 -37.96
CA GLY A 409 -11.88 3.67 -38.19
C GLY A 409 -12.94 4.68 -37.75
N VAL A 410 -12.61 5.97 -37.71
CA VAL A 410 -13.53 7.03 -37.29
C VAL A 410 -14.57 7.27 -38.38
N ASN A 411 -15.84 7.46 -38.00
CA ASN A 411 -16.89 7.88 -38.93
C ASN A 411 -16.43 9.15 -39.68
N PRO A 412 -16.47 9.19 -41.03
CA PRO A 412 -16.05 10.36 -41.81
C PRO A 412 -17.02 11.54 -41.70
N ASN A 413 -18.28 11.30 -41.31
CA ASN A 413 -19.33 12.31 -41.19
C ASN A 413 -19.87 12.46 -39.75
N PRO A 414 -19.03 12.69 -38.73
CA PRO A 414 -19.49 13.12 -37.42
C PRO A 414 -19.99 14.58 -37.51
N VAL A 415 -20.86 14.96 -36.59
CA VAL A 415 -21.34 16.34 -36.46
C VAL A 415 -20.91 16.91 -35.11
N ASP A 416 -20.40 18.13 -35.12
CA ASP A 416 -20.05 18.86 -33.90
C ASP A 416 -21.27 19.55 -33.25
N ARG A 417 -21.04 20.35 -32.20
CA ARG A 417 -22.09 21.11 -31.50
C ARG A 417 -22.85 22.09 -32.41
N TRP A 418 -22.22 22.59 -33.47
CA TRP A 418 -22.81 23.56 -34.39
C TRP A 418 -23.42 22.90 -35.63
N GLY A 419 -23.35 21.57 -35.73
CA GLY A 419 -23.85 20.82 -36.87
C GLY A 419 -22.89 20.83 -38.06
N HIS A 420 -21.63 21.22 -37.86
CA HIS A 420 -20.59 21.14 -38.88
C HIS A 420 -20.02 19.73 -38.92
N THR A 421 -19.73 19.27 -40.14
CA THR A 421 -18.98 18.06 -40.44
C THR A 421 -17.52 18.41 -40.73
N PRO A 422 -16.58 17.44 -40.67
CA PRO A 422 -15.20 17.66 -41.09
C PRO A 422 -15.08 18.18 -42.52
N LEU A 423 -15.94 17.73 -43.44
CA LEU A 423 -15.99 18.25 -44.80
C LEU A 423 -16.40 19.73 -44.83
N SER A 424 -17.43 20.12 -44.06
CA SER A 424 -17.84 21.53 -44.00
C SER A 424 -16.78 22.44 -43.37
N GLU A 425 -16.00 21.92 -42.41
CA GLU A 425 -14.86 22.63 -41.82
C GLU A 425 -13.73 22.83 -42.84
N ALA A 426 -13.37 21.77 -43.59
CA ALA A 426 -12.38 21.86 -44.67
C ALA A 426 -12.80 22.85 -45.77
N ILE A 427 -14.09 22.89 -46.12
CA ILE A 427 -14.66 23.88 -47.06
C ILE A 427 -14.58 25.30 -46.47
N HIS A 428 -14.92 25.47 -45.19
CA HIS A 428 -14.91 26.78 -44.53
C HIS A 428 -13.51 27.41 -44.51
N PHE A 429 -12.48 26.59 -44.24
CA PHE A 429 -11.09 27.02 -44.21
C PHE A 429 -10.33 26.87 -45.54
N ASN A 430 -11.01 26.39 -46.59
CA ASN A 430 -10.53 26.29 -47.97
C ASN A 430 -9.33 25.35 -48.18
N HIS A 431 -9.38 24.15 -47.57
CA HIS A 431 -8.36 23.10 -47.71
C HIS A 431 -8.72 22.09 -48.81
N THR A 432 -8.41 22.43 -50.06
CA THR A 432 -8.80 21.67 -51.26
C THR A 432 -8.38 20.19 -51.27
N ASP A 433 -7.21 19.87 -50.74
CA ASP A 433 -6.67 18.51 -50.69
C ASP A 433 -7.43 17.60 -49.71
N VAL A 434 -7.87 18.16 -48.58
CA VAL A 434 -8.75 17.47 -47.63
C VAL A 434 -10.17 17.32 -48.17
N ILE A 435 -10.70 18.34 -48.85
CA ILE A 435 -12.03 18.31 -49.48
C ILE A 435 -12.10 17.17 -50.51
N GLU A 436 -11.14 17.12 -51.43
CA GLU A 436 -11.08 16.08 -52.47
C GLU A 436 -11.01 14.66 -51.90
N TYR A 437 -10.43 14.48 -50.71
CA TYR A 437 -10.36 13.18 -50.05
C TYR A 437 -11.64 12.83 -49.31
N LEU A 438 -12.29 13.78 -48.63
CA LEU A 438 -13.52 13.55 -47.87
C LEU A 438 -14.79 13.44 -48.74
N GLU A 439 -14.74 13.92 -49.99
CA GLU A 439 -15.82 13.78 -50.98
C GLU A 439 -15.83 12.42 -51.71
N GLN A 440 -14.75 11.64 -51.57
CA GLN A 440 -14.64 10.26 -52.09
C GLN A 440 -15.35 9.26 -51.17
#